data_AF-A0A7Y4UNH0-F1
#
_entry.id   AF-A0A7Y4UNH0-F1
#
_cell.length_a   1.000
_cell.length_b   1.000
_cell.length_c   1.000
_cell.angle_alpha   90.00
_cell.angle_beta   90.00
_cell.angle_gamma   90.00
#
_symmetry.space_group_name_H-M   'P 1'
#
loop_
_entity.id
_entity.type
_entity.pdbx_description
1 polymer ?
#
loop_
_entity_poly.entity_id
_entity_poly.type
_entity_poly.pdbx_seq_one_letter_code
_entity_poly.pdbx_strand_id
1 'polypeptide(L)' 'MNAILDKAIAAMSRLPDAVQEAIAREVLNLIDADARWDTFLGDPRSRNALSQLAAQARDEIARVDVPKF' A
#
# COMPACT_ATOMS: atom_id res chain seq x y z
N MET A 1 6.86 -5.02 -21.52
CA MET A 1 6.48 -3.63 -21.18
C MET A 1 5.17 -3.31 -21.88
N ASN A 2 4.24 -2.58 -21.26
CA ASN A 2 3.00 -2.14 -21.93
C ASN A 2 3.14 -0.70 -22.44
N ALA A 3 2.33 -0.32 -23.43
CA ALA A 3 2.42 0.99 -24.08
C ALA A 3 2.15 2.19 -23.15
N ILE A 4 1.53 1.96 -21.99
CA ILE A 4 1.27 3.00 -20.98
C ILE A 4 2.53 3.26 -20.17
N LEU A 5 3.22 2.19 -19.74
CA LEU A 5 4.49 2.27 -19.03
C LEU A 5 5.57 2.93 -19.88
N ASP A 6 5.65 2.61 -21.17
CA ASP A 6 6.61 3.23 -22.08
C ASP A 6 6.39 4.75 -22.19
N LYS A 7 5.13 5.19 -22.26
CA LYS A 7 4.77 6.62 -22.25
C LYS A 7 5.11 7.30 -20.93
N ALA A 8 4.89 6.62 -19.81
CA ALA A 8 5.22 7.14 -18.49
C ALA A 8 6.74 7.33 -18.32
N ILE A 9 7.54 6.35 -18.75
CA ILE A 9 9.01 6.42 -18.72
C ILE A 9 9.52 7.54 -19.64
N ALA A 10 8.96 7.66 -20.85
CA ALA A 10 9.33 8.71 -21.79
C ALA A 10 8.94 10.13 -21.33
N ALA A 11 7.89 10.26 -20.51
CA ALA A 11 7.52 11.51 -19.88
C ALA A 11 8.45 11.84 -18.70
N MET A 12 8.78 10.83 -17.89
CA MET A 12 9.66 10.96 -16.73
C MET A 12 11.09 11.34 -17.12
N SER A 13 11.62 10.80 -18.22
CA SER A 13 12.97 11.14 -18.72
C SER A 13 13.14 12.60 -19.16
N ARG A 14 12.04 13.35 -19.28
CA ARG A 14 12.04 14.79 -19.59
C ARG A 14 12.01 15.67 -18.34
N LEU A 15 11.86 15.08 -17.16
CA LEU A 15 11.84 15.81 -15.89
C LEU A 15 13.27 16.08 -15.41
N PRO A 16 13.49 17.05 -14.51
CA PRO A 16 14.79 17.25 -13.88
C PRO A 16 15.24 16.01 -13.11
N ASP A 17 16.55 15.73 -13.08
CA ASP A 17 17.13 14.55 -12.44
C ASP A 17 16.70 14.39 -10.98
N ALA A 18 16.63 15.50 -10.23
CA ALA A 18 16.16 15.49 -8.84
C ALA A 18 14.71 14.99 -8.70
N VAL A 19 13.86 15.29 -9.69
CA VAL A 19 12.46 14.82 -9.72
C VAL A 19 12.41 13.35 -10.13
N GLN A 20 13.24 12.93 -11.09
CA GLN A 20 13.34 11.52 -11.48
C GLN A 20 13.79 10.64 -10.31
N GLU A 21 14.80 11.07 -9.55
CA GLU A 21 15.30 10.37 -8.36
C GLU A 21 14.22 10.25 -7.28
N ALA A 22 13.45 11.33 -7.04
CA ALA A 22 12.34 11.30 -6.08
C ALA A 22 11.26 10.28 -6.49
N ILE A 23 10.91 10.25 -7.78
CA ILE A 23 9.94 9.28 -8.31
C ILE A 23 10.48 7.86 -8.21
N ALA A 24 11.74 7.63 -8.58
CA ALA A 24 12.36 6.31 -8.51
C ALA A 24 12.37 5.77 -7.08
N ARG A 25 12.71 6.63 -6.11
CA ARG A 25 12.66 6.29 -4.69
C ARG A 25 11.27 5.89 -4.22
N GLU A 26 10.25 6.63 -4.63
CA GLU A 26 8.88 6.31 -4.26
C GLU A 26 8.41 4.98 -4.86
N VAL A 27 8.76 4.71 -6.13
CA VAL A 27 8.47 3.43 -6.78
C VAL A 27 9.14 2.27 -6.03
N LEU A 28 10.39 2.43 -5.63
CA LEU A 28 11.10 1.40 -4.84
C LEU A 28 10.45 1.18 -3.47
N ASN A 29 10.03 2.25 -2.78
CA ASN A 29 9.31 2.14 -1.51
C ASN A 29 7.99 1.37 -1.66
N LEU A 30 7.26 1.59 -2.76
CA LEU A 30 6.02 0.87 -3.05
C LEU A 30 6.26 -0.62 -3.31
N ILE A 31 7.31 -0.96 -4.09
CA ILE A 31 7.70 -2.35 -4.33
C ILE A 31 8.08 -3.05 -3.02
N ASP A 32 8.87 -2.38 -2.17
CA ASP A 32 9.27 -2.92 -0.87
C ASP A 32 8.05 -3.09 0.07
N ALA A 33 7.10 -2.16 0.05
CA ALA A 33 5.88 -2.26 0.83
C ALA A 33 5.02 -3.44 0.37
N ASP A 34 4.88 -3.64 -0.94
CA ASP A 34 4.14 -4.77 -1.52
C ASP A 34 4.78 -6.12 -1.15
N ALA A 35 6.10 -6.22 -1.27
CA ALA A 35 6.85 -7.42 -0.87
C ALA A 35 6.72 -7.74 0.62
N ARG A 36 6.64 -6.71 1.48
CA ARG A 36 6.36 -6.88 2.92
C ARG A 36 4.95 -7.42 3.15
N TRP A 37 3.96 -6.95 2.40
CA TRP A 37 2.59 -7.47 2.49
C TRP A 37 2.51 -8.93 2.03
N ASP A 38 3.15 -9.29 0.92
CA ASP A 38 3.23 -10.68 0.46
C ASP A 38 3.87 -11.59 1.51
N THR A 39 4.97 -11.13 2.12
CA THR A 39 5.64 -11.86 3.19
C THR A 39 4.74 -12.01 4.42
N PHE A 40 4.08 -10.93 4.83
CA PHE A 40 3.16 -10.95 5.97
C PHE A 40 1.99 -11.88 5.72
N LEU A 41 1.31 -11.77 4.58
CA LEU A 41 0.16 -12.60 4.22
C LEU A 41 0.53 -14.07 3.99
N GLY A 42 1.77 -14.33 3.57
CA GLY A 42 2.32 -15.68 3.44
C GLY A 42 2.63 -16.38 4.77
N ASP A 43 2.85 -15.63 5.86
CA ASP A 43 3.08 -16.20 7.20
C ASP A 43 1.76 -16.73 7.79
N PRO A 44 1.62 -18.03 8.11
CA PRO A 44 0.40 -18.57 8.73
C PRO A 44 -0.01 -17.85 10.03
N ARG A 45 0.92 -17.22 10.76
CA ARG A 45 0.66 -16.46 11.99
C ARG A 45 -0.08 -15.14 11.72
N SER A 46 0.03 -14.58 10.52
CA SER A 46 -0.63 -13.33 10.15
C SER A 46 -2.15 -13.47 9.98
N ARG A 47 -2.64 -14.69 9.71
CA ARG A 47 -4.09 -14.98 9.66
C ARG A 47 -4.79 -14.65 10.97
N ASN A 48 -4.10 -14.86 12.10
CA ASN A 48 -4.60 -14.48 13.41
C ASN A 48 -4.51 -12.97 13.66
N ALA A 49 -3.51 -12.30 13.11
CA ALA A 49 -3.38 -10.85 13.23
C ALA A 49 -4.48 -10.11 12.46
N LEU A 50 -4.80 -10.55 11.23
CA LEU A 50 -5.88 -9.96 10.44
C LEU A 50 -7.26 -10.21 11.04
N SER A 51 -7.51 -11.39 11.61
CA SER A 51 -8.78 -11.67 12.28
C SER A 51 -8.95 -10.85 13.56
N GLN A 52 -7.87 -10.64 14.32
CA GLN A 52 -7.86 -9.73 15.47
C GLN A 52 -8.11 -8.28 15.07
N LEU A 53 -7.46 -7.81 14.00
CA LEU A 53 -7.67 -6.45 13.48
C LEU A 53 -9.13 -6.26 13.02
N ALA A 54 -9.70 -7.24 12.32
CA ALA A 54 -11.10 -7.19 11.90
C ALA A 54 -12.08 -7.22 13.08
N ALA A 55 -11.76 -7.96 14.15
CA ALA A 55 -12.55 -7.95 15.39
C ALA A 55 -12.49 -6.58 16.07
N GLN A 56 -11.31 -5.98 16.19
CA GLN A 56 -11.12 -4.65 16.77
C GLN A 56 -11.88 -3.57 15.98
N ALA A 57 -11.79 -3.59 14.64
CA ALA A 57 -12.52 -2.65 13.80
C ALA A 57 -14.04 -2.79 13.96
N ARG A 58 -14.56 -4.03 14.09
CA ARG A 58 -15.99 -4.26 14.36
C ARG A 58 -16.41 -3.75 15.73
N ASP A 59 -15.58 -3.96 16.75
CA ASP A 59 -15.84 -3.45 18.10
C ASP A 59 -15.82 -1.91 18.14
N GLU A 60 -14.94 -1.27 17.37
CA GLU A 60 -14.91 0.19 17.23
C GLU A 60 -16.15 0.74 16.50
N ILE A 61 -16.56 0.12 15.40
CA ILE A 61 -17.80 0.49 14.69
C ILE A 61 -19.00 0.36 15.65
N ALA A 62 -19.10 -0.75 16.38
CA ALA A 62 -20.18 -0.97 17.34
C ALA A 62 -20.18 0.04 18.50
N ARG A 63 -19.02 0.63 18.84
CA ARG A 63 -18.91 1.71 19.84
C ARG A 63 -19.31 3.08 19.29
N VAL A 64 -19.15 3.33 18.00
CA VAL A 64 -19.50 4.60 17.35
C VAL A 64 -20.97 4.65 16.93
N ASP A 65 -21.61 3.50 16.71
CA ASP A 65 -23.01 3.38 16.24
C ASP A 65 -24.10 3.53 17.33
N VAL A 66 -23.88 4.35 18.37
CA VAL A 66 -24.98 4.79 19.25
C VAL A 66 -25.10 6.31 19.31
N PRO A 67 -25.68 6.96 18.27
CA PRO A 67 -26.44 8.16 18.51
C PRO A 67 -27.70 7.77 19.29
N LYS A 68 -27.67 7.96 20.62
CA LYS A 68 -28.90 8.03 21.42
C LYS A 68 -29.62 9.32 20.99
N PHE A 69 -30.59 9.18 20.09
CA PHE A 69 -31.71 10.12 19.99
C PHE A 69 -32.88 9.56 20.78
#